data_AF-A0A857LHS7-F1
#
_entry.id   AF-A0A857LHS7-F1
#
_cell.length_a   1.000
_cell.length_b   1.000
_cell.length_c   1.000
_cell.angle_alpha   90.00
_cell.angle_beta   90.00
_cell.angle_gamma   90.00
#
_symmetry.space_group_name_H-M   'P 1'
#
loop_
_entity.id
_entity.type
_entity.pdbx_description
1 polymer ?
#
loop_
_entity_poly.entity_id
_entity_poly.type
_entity_poly.pdbx_seq_one_letter_code
_entity_poly.pdbx_strand_id
1 'polypeptide(L)'
;MRLWRRRSTEPAGHAELTVRAVVGSGRISVTWAAPTADTGTYAHARIFVATTGGRPDFLGVIAPGATLTTDIAPGTYIAIAESYSSGSWGGGRLSGYGRSPEFTVDP
;
A
#
# COMPACT_ATOMS: atom_id res chain seq x y z
N MET A 1 10.42 -9.55 -28.99
CA MET A 1 10.31 -8.78 -27.72
C MET A 1 8.84 -8.63 -27.36
N ARG A 2 8.32 -9.44 -26.43
CA ARG A 2 6.94 -9.30 -25.92
C ARG A 2 7.03 -8.75 -24.51
N LEU A 3 6.75 -7.46 -24.38
CA LEU A 3 6.67 -6.74 -23.11
C LEU A 3 5.52 -7.34 -22.32
N TRP A 4 5.83 -8.13 -21.30
CA TRP A 4 4.84 -8.64 -20.35
C TRP A 4 4.31 -7.46 -19.54
N ARG A 5 3.25 -6.83 -20.06
CA ARG A 5 2.32 -6.04 -19.26
C ARG A 5 1.64 -7.03 -18.31
N ARG A 6 2.29 -7.37 -17.18
CA ARG A 6 1.57 -7.97 -16.05
C ARG A 6 0.52 -6.94 -15.66
N ARG A 7 -0.71 -7.16 -16.13
CA ARG A 7 -1.90 -6.72 -15.41
C ARG A 7 -1.69 -7.22 -14.00
N SER A 8 -1.24 -6.34 -13.10
CA SER A 8 -1.58 -6.47 -11.70
C SER A 8 -3.06 -6.81 -11.68
N THR A 9 -3.41 -7.90 -11.00
CA THR A 9 -4.80 -8.19 -10.64
C THR A 9 -5.23 -7.10 -9.67
N GLU A 10 -5.47 -5.92 -10.21
CA GLU A 10 -6.10 -4.80 -9.55
C GLU A 10 -7.57 -5.23 -9.40
N PRO A 11 -8.08 -5.35 -8.16
CA PRO A 11 -9.47 -5.73 -7.98
C PRO A 11 -10.34 -4.68 -8.67
N ALA A 12 -11.12 -5.11 -9.66
CA ALA A 12 -11.90 -4.22 -10.51
C ALA A 12 -12.91 -3.41 -9.68
N GLY A 13 -12.83 -2.07 -9.74
CA GLY A 13 -13.81 -1.16 -9.12
C GLY A 13 -13.33 -0.34 -7.91
N HIS A 14 -12.03 -0.32 -7.60
CA HIS A 14 -11.44 0.51 -6.54
C HIS A 14 -10.54 1.59 -7.12
N ALA A 15 -10.42 2.74 -6.45
CA ALA A 15 -9.54 3.80 -6.92
C ALA A 15 -8.06 3.49 -6.66
N GLU A 16 -7.20 3.85 -7.60
CA GLU A 16 -5.75 3.62 -7.52
C GLU A 16 -5.10 4.58 -6.52
N LEU A 17 -4.50 4.04 -5.46
CA LEU A 17 -3.75 4.82 -4.47
C LEU A 17 -2.28 4.91 -4.84
N THR A 18 -1.67 6.07 -4.59
CA THR A 18 -0.21 6.18 -4.66
C THR A 18 0.39 5.65 -3.35
N VAL A 19 1.31 4.68 -3.43
CA VAL A 19 2.02 4.13 -2.27
C VAL A 19 3.51 4.26 -2.47
N ARG A 20 4.20 4.81 -1.47
CA ARG A 20 5.65 4.99 -1.49
C ARG A 20 6.25 4.37 -0.23
N ALA A 21 7.27 3.56 -0.43
CA ALA A 21 8.11 3.01 0.63
C ALA A 21 9.53 3.58 0.49
N VAL A 22 10.14 3.94 1.61
CA VAL A 22 11.54 4.38 1.70
C VAL A 22 12.23 3.50 2.72
N VAL A 23 13.38 2.95 2.35
CA VAL A 23 14.20 2.11 3.21
C VAL A 23 15.31 2.94 3.85
N GLY A 24 15.59 2.71 5.13
CA GLY A 24 16.75 3.28 5.80
C GLY A 24 17.06 2.60 7.13
N SER A 25 18.32 2.21 7.33
CA SER A 25 18.84 1.68 8.61
C SER A 25 17.98 0.56 9.22
N GLY A 26 17.63 -0.47 8.44
CA GLY A 26 16.79 -1.60 8.89
C GLY A 26 15.30 -1.26 9.10
N ARG A 27 14.87 -0.07 8.71
CA ARG A 27 13.50 0.40 8.80
C ARG A 27 12.91 0.70 7.44
N ILE A 28 11.59 0.61 7.36
CA ILE A 28 10.80 1.11 6.24
C ILE A 28 9.89 2.23 6.71
N SER A 29 9.76 3.26 5.88
CA SER A 29 8.78 4.32 6.00
C SER A 29 7.81 4.22 4.84
N VAL A 30 6.53 4.01 5.13
CA VAL A 30 5.46 3.86 4.13
C VAL A 30 4.51 5.03 4.22
N THR A 31 4.23 5.65 3.09
CA THR A 31 3.23 6.71 2.91
C THR A 31 2.26 6.32 1.80
N TRP A 32 1.03 6.81 1.87
CA TRP A 32 0.06 6.68 0.79
C TRP A 32 -0.70 7.98 0.55
N ALA A 33 -1.23 8.15 -0.66
CA ALA A 33 -2.10 9.25 -1.04
C ALA A 33 -3.33 8.75 -1.79
N ALA A 34 -4.47 9.40 -1.52
CA ALA A 34 -5.70 9.21 -2.26
C ALA A 34 -5.57 9.72 -3.71
N PRO A 35 -6.35 9.18 -4.66
CA PRO A 35 -6.33 9.65 -6.03
C PRO A 35 -6.90 11.07 -6.09
N THR A 36 -6.19 11.99 -6.74
CA THR A 36 -6.59 13.40 -6.84
C THR A 36 -7.85 13.62 -7.69
N ALA A 37 -8.15 12.69 -8.59
CA ALA A 37 -9.30 12.77 -9.51
C ALA A 37 -10.60 12.20 -8.92
N ASP A 38 -10.56 11.63 -7.72
CA ASP A 38 -11.72 11.02 -7.10
C ASP A 38 -12.36 11.97 -6.08
N THR A 39 -13.69 12.01 -6.08
CA THR A 39 -14.51 12.77 -5.12
C THR A 39 -14.79 11.97 -3.84
N GLY A 40 -14.35 10.70 -3.78
CA GLY A 40 -14.47 9.83 -2.61
C GLY A 40 -13.78 10.40 -1.36
N THR A 41 -14.43 10.25 -0.20
CA THR A 41 -13.82 10.58 1.10
C THR A 41 -12.92 9.44 1.55
N TYR A 42 -11.61 9.61 1.47
CA TYR A 42 -10.62 8.63 1.93
C TYR A 42 -10.10 8.99 3.31
N ALA A 43 -10.59 8.31 4.35
CA ALA A 43 -10.24 8.67 5.72
C ALA A 43 -8.94 7.99 6.19
N HIS A 44 -8.80 6.70 5.90
CA HIS A 44 -7.70 5.87 6.39
C HIS A 44 -7.41 4.71 5.43
N ALA A 45 -6.16 4.22 5.46
CA ALA A 45 -5.78 2.97 4.83
C ALA A 45 -5.10 2.02 5.80
N ARG A 46 -5.41 0.72 5.66
CA ARG A 46 -4.62 -0.36 6.23
C ARG A 46 -3.37 -0.54 5.38
N ILE A 47 -2.22 -0.55 6.03
CA ILE A 47 -0.93 -0.71 5.40
C ILE A 47 -0.42 -2.11 5.67
N PHE A 48 0.03 -2.76 4.61
CA PHE A 48 0.65 -4.07 4.67
C PHE A 48 2.01 -4.04 3.99
N VAL A 49 2.87 -4.97 4.38
CA VAL A 49 4.09 -5.31 3.65
C VAL A 49 4.05 -6.78 3.30
N ALA A 50 4.48 -7.15 2.11
CA ALA A 50 4.60 -8.55 1.71
C ALA A 50 5.98 -8.77 1.10
N THR A 51 6.60 -9.91 1.37
CA THR A 51 7.69 -10.40 0.52
C THR A 51 7.15 -10.64 -0.88
N THR A 52 7.97 -10.45 -1.93
CA THR A 52 7.50 -10.69 -3.30
C THR A 52 7.00 -12.13 -3.46
N GLY A 53 5.69 -12.29 -3.67
CA GLY A 53 5.01 -13.60 -3.78
C GLY A 53 4.60 -14.23 -2.45
N GLY A 54 4.90 -13.58 -1.32
CA GLY A 54 4.52 -14.02 0.02
C GLY A 54 3.19 -13.46 0.50
N ARG A 55 2.81 -13.85 1.72
CA ARG A 55 1.61 -13.36 2.40
C ARG A 55 1.87 -11.93 2.92
N PRO A 56 0.90 -11.01 2.81
CA PRO A 56 1.00 -9.69 3.41
C PRO A 56 0.88 -9.74 4.94
N ASP A 57 1.76 -9.00 5.60
CA ASP A 57 1.78 -8.71 7.02
C ASP A 57 1.22 -7.32 7.27
N PHE A 58 0.33 -7.21 8.25
CA PHE A 58 -0.31 -5.95 8.61
C PHE A 58 0.63 -5.10 9.46
N LEU A 59 0.82 -3.85 9.05
CA LEU A 59 1.70 -2.91 9.75
C LEU A 59 0.92 -1.88 10.57
N GLY A 60 -0.24 -1.43 10.10
CA GLY A 60 -1.01 -0.41 10.80
C GLY A 60 -2.06 0.28 9.94
N VAL A 61 -2.72 1.28 10.53
CA VAL A 61 -3.70 2.14 9.86
C VAL A 61 -3.22 3.57 9.91
N ILE A 62 -3.14 4.25 8.77
CA ILE A 62 -2.73 5.66 8.70
C ILE A 62 -3.65 6.47 7.78
N ALA A 63 -3.81 7.76 8.08
CA ALA A 63 -4.53 8.73 7.24
C ALA A 63 -3.75 9.04 5.93
N PRO A 64 -4.40 9.58 4.89
CA PRO A 64 -3.69 10.02 3.69
C PRO A 64 -2.57 11.01 4.03
N GLY A 65 -1.40 10.84 3.40
CA GLY A 65 -0.24 11.71 3.60
C GLY A 65 0.54 11.47 4.90
N ALA A 66 0.03 10.65 5.82
CA ALA A 66 0.78 10.24 7.00
C ALA A 66 1.83 9.17 6.66
N THR A 67 2.85 9.06 7.51
CA THR A 67 3.95 8.08 7.37
C THR A 67 3.88 7.05 8.49
N LEU A 68 3.91 5.77 8.14
CA LEU A 68 4.13 4.66 9.07
C LEU A 68 5.59 4.22 8.98
N THR A 69 6.29 4.16 10.11
CA THR A 69 7.67 3.65 10.17
C THR A 69 7.73 2.42 11.03
N THR A 70 8.39 1.36 10.55
CA THR A 70 8.59 0.12 11.32
C THR A 70 9.94 -0.50 11.00
N ASP A 71 10.49 -1.23 11.97
CA ASP A 71 11.61 -2.14 11.73
C ASP A 71 11.16 -3.28 10.82
N ILE A 72 12.08 -3.76 9.99
CA ILE A 72 11.84 -4.87 9.08
C ILE A 72 13.13 -5.65 8.86
N ALA A 73 12.99 -6.97 8.70
CA ALA A 73 14.12 -7.82 8.36
C ALA A 73 14.64 -7.52 6.94
N PRO A 74 15.90 -7.87 6.64
CA PRO A 74 16.43 -7.82 5.28
C PRO A 74 15.61 -8.68 4.31
N GLY A 75 15.43 -8.21 3.09
CA GLY A 75 14.64 -8.91 2.07
C GLY A 75 14.07 -8.01 0.99
N THR A 76 13.35 -8.61 0.04
CA THR A 76 12.66 -7.90 -1.05
C THR A 76 11.16 -7.86 -0.81
N TYR A 77 10.60 -6.66 -0.83
CA TYR A 77 9.25 -6.40 -0.37
C TYR A 77 8.45 -5.51 -1.32
N ILE A 78 7.15 -5.53 -1.10
CA ILE A 78 6.17 -4.57 -1.63
C ILE A 78 5.35 -4.02 -0.47
N ALA A 79 5.00 -2.74 -0.53
CA ALA A 79 4.02 -2.14 0.37
C ALA A 79 2.65 -2.08 -0.31
N ILE A 80 1.60 -2.34 0.45
CA ILE A 80 0.21 -2.33 -0.02
C ILE A 80 -0.60 -1.41 0.88
N ALA A 81 -1.46 -0.58 0.27
CA ALA A 81 -2.43 0.24 0.99
C ALA A 81 -3.85 -0.13 0.57
N GLU A 82 -4.70 -0.40 1.55
CA GLU A 82 -6.12 -0.67 1.38
C GLU A 82 -6.92 0.42 2.09
N SER A 83 -7.54 1.32 1.33
CA SER A 83 -8.24 2.46 1.88
C SER A 83 -9.74 2.22 2.05
N TYR A 84 -10.30 2.85 3.07
CA TYR A 84 -11.71 2.81 3.41
C TYR A 84 -12.25 4.23 3.56
N SER A 85 -13.40 4.48 2.95
CA SER A 85 -14.14 5.71 3.19
C SER A 85 -14.72 5.75 4.60
N SER A 86 -14.93 6.95 5.13
CA SER A 86 -15.48 7.16 6.49
C SER A 86 -16.83 6.46 6.69
N GLY A 87 -17.65 6.35 5.65
CA GLY A 87 -18.92 5.60 5.65
C GLY A 87 -18.78 4.08 5.49
N SER A 88 -17.58 3.56 5.19
CA SER A 88 -17.31 2.12 5.01
C SER A 88 -16.56 1.48 6.18
N TRP A 89 -16.15 2.26 7.18
CA TRP A 89 -15.59 1.72 8.42
C TRP A 89 -16.66 0.89 9.13
N GLY A 90 -16.42 -0.42 9.24
CA GLY A 90 -17.38 -1.40 9.78
C GLY A 90 -18.14 -2.20 8.71
N GLY A 91 -18.33 -1.66 7.50
CA GLY A 91 -18.95 -2.36 6.37
C GLY A 91 -17.97 -3.19 5.53
N GLY A 92 -16.66 -3.02 5.74
CA GLY A 92 -15.60 -3.81 5.10
C GLY A 92 -15.38 -3.50 3.62
N ARG A 93 -16.11 -2.54 3.04
CA ARG A 93 -15.99 -2.22 1.61
C ARG A 93 -14.74 -1.41 1.33
N LEU A 94 -13.80 -2.05 0.64
CA LEU A 94 -12.59 -1.41 0.13
C LEU A 94 -12.99 -0.26 -0.81
N SER A 95 -12.40 0.92 -0.61
CA SER A 95 -12.66 2.12 -1.42
C SER A 95 -11.54 2.35 -2.44
N GLY A 96 -10.30 2.07 -2.05
CA GLY A 96 -9.14 2.21 -2.92
C GLY A 96 -8.05 1.21 -2.58
N TYR A 97 -7.23 0.88 -3.56
CA TYR A 97 -6.11 -0.04 -3.44
C TYR A 97 -4.87 0.59 -4.09
N GLY A 98 -3.70 0.41 -3.49
CA GLY A 98 -2.44 0.79 -4.11
C GLY A 98 -1.29 -0.07 -3.67
N ARG A 99 -0.25 -0.11 -4.49
CA ARG A 99 0.96 -0.90 -4.25
C ARG A 99 2.20 -0.08 -4.62
N SER A 100 3.26 -0.19 -3.83
CA SER A 100 4.55 0.39 -4.18
C SER A 100 5.27 -0.42 -5.27
N PRO A 101 6.27 0.16 -5.94
CA PRO A 101 7.33 -0.63 -6.56
C PRO A 101 7.97 -1.58 -5.56
N GLU A 102 8.64 -2.62 -6.07
CA GLU A 102 9.48 -3.48 -5.25
C GLU A 102 10.66 -2.68 -4.68
N PHE A 103 11.03 -3.00 -3.45
CA PHE A 103 12.20 -2.42 -2.78
C PHE A 103 12.94 -3.50 -1.98
N THR A 104 14.24 -3.29 -1.79
CA THR A 104 15.12 -4.19 -1.06
C THR A 104 15.59 -3.53 0.22
N VAL A 105 15.58 -4.30 1.30
CA VAL A 105 16.15 -3.95 2.59
C VAL A 105 17.44 -4.75 2.74
N ASP A 106 18.56 -4.04 2.81
CA ASP A 106 19.88 -4.64 2.99
C ASP A 106 20.09 -5.08 4.46
N PRO A 107 21.00 -6.05 4.71
CA PRO A 107 21.41 -6.47 6.05
C PRO A 107 21.95 -5.36 6.95
#